data_AF-A0A934QC24-F1
#
_entry.id   AF-A0A934QC24-F1
#
_cell.length_a   1.000
_cell.length_b   1.000
_cell.length_c   1.000
_cell.angle_alpha   90.00
_cell.angle_beta   90.00
_cell.angle_gamma   90.00
#
_symmetry.space_group_name_H-M   'P 1'
#
loop_
_entity.id
_entity.type
_entity.pdbx_description
1 polymer ?
#
loop_
_entity_poly.entity_id
_entity_poly.type
_entity_poly.pdbx_seq_one_letter_code
_entity_poly.pdbx_strand_id
1 'polypeptide(L)'
;MNAAYLTRGDPLPVADAPPEPQQTDCPRGLFWGLDLTECTTRKQSRRAWHNAVAALKSELDAHPEIRRVCIACARPQRFPQSMFVGLHEGLALKLHNDLERDRGRYVNTLVLDVTGCDDPELLHERLREALCTKAAWSDLTLTWEQVRDSDVHEAWTIDAL
;
A
#
# COMPACT_ATOMS: atom_id res chain seq x y z
N MET A 1 -18.86 3.89 11.32
CA MET A 1 -18.96 3.82 9.86
C MET A 1 -17.63 3.30 9.37
N ASN A 2 -17.59 2.02 8.99
CA ASN A 2 -16.34 1.31 8.75
C ASN A 2 -15.98 1.41 7.27
N ALA A 3 -14.78 1.91 7.00
CA ALA A 3 -14.22 1.88 5.66
C ALA A 3 -14.08 0.42 5.18
N ALA A 4 -14.24 0.19 3.87
CA ALA A 4 -14.14 -1.14 3.26
C ALA A 4 -12.76 -1.80 3.49
N TYR A 5 -11.78 -0.96 3.77
CA TYR A 5 -10.47 -1.27 4.34
C TYR A 5 -10.10 -0.16 5.33
N LEU A 6 -9.26 -0.46 6.31
CA LEU A 6 -8.80 0.52 7.29
C LEU A 6 -7.80 1.49 6.64
N THR A 7 -7.93 2.80 6.84
CA THR A 7 -6.95 3.80 6.37
C THR A 7 -6.12 4.35 7.54
N ARG A 8 -4.79 4.38 7.39
CA ARG A 8 -3.80 4.87 8.36
C ARG A 8 -2.63 5.56 7.65
N GLY A 9 -1.70 6.14 8.43
CA GLY A 9 -0.49 6.76 7.92
C GLY A 9 -0.66 8.23 7.54
N ASP A 10 0.21 8.71 6.67
CA ASP A 10 0.22 10.10 6.20
C ASP A 10 -0.97 10.37 5.27
N PRO A 11 -1.53 11.59 5.27
CA PRO A 11 -2.58 11.97 4.33
C PRO A 11 -1.98 12.05 2.93
N LEU A 12 -2.36 11.09 2.08
CA LEU A 12 -2.11 11.17 0.64
C LEU A 12 -3.39 11.69 -0.05
N PRO A 13 -3.29 12.38 -1.20
CA PRO A 13 -4.45 12.92 -1.94
C PRO A 13 -5.49 11.86 -2.37
N VAL A 14 -5.23 10.58 -2.07
CA VAL A 14 -6.08 9.40 -2.24
C VAL A 14 -7.13 9.23 -1.11
N ALA A 15 -7.09 10.09 -0.09
CA ALA A 15 -7.86 9.93 1.16
C ALA A 15 -9.17 10.75 1.24
N ASP A 16 -9.47 11.60 0.24
CA ASP A 16 -10.69 12.42 0.22
C ASP A 16 -11.72 11.87 -0.78
N ALA A 17 -12.48 10.84 -0.39
CA ALA A 17 -13.76 10.52 -1.04
C ALA A 17 -14.79 10.01 0.00
N PRO A 18 -16.04 10.54 0.00
CA PRO A 18 -17.05 10.22 1.00
C PRO A 18 -17.72 8.85 0.76
N PRO A 19 -18.27 8.20 1.82
CA PRO A 19 -18.76 6.82 1.75
C PRO A 19 -20.28 6.72 1.44
N GLU A 20 -20.69 5.75 0.62
CA GLU A 20 -22.05 5.19 0.58
C GLU A 20 -22.05 3.63 0.48
N PRO A 21 -23.10 2.94 0.95
CA PRO A 21 -22.96 1.83 1.89
C PRO A 21 -23.26 0.42 1.34
N GLN A 22 -22.46 -0.60 1.65
CA GLN A 22 -22.87 -2.02 1.79
C GLN A 22 -21.95 -2.80 2.78
N GLN A 23 -22.56 -3.52 3.73
CA GLN A 23 -21.91 -4.19 4.87
C GLN A 23 -21.03 -5.41 4.50
N THR A 24 -19.83 -5.46 5.07
CA THR A 24 -19.17 -6.71 5.47
C THR A 24 -18.55 -6.51 6.86
N ASP A 25 -18.92 -7.34 7.84
CA ASP A 25 -18.68 -7.13 9.28
C ASP A 25 -17.19 -7.12 9.73
N CYS A 26 -16.21 -7.32 8.85
CA CYS A 26 -14.79 -7.28 9.18
C CYS A 26 -13.96 -6.72 8.01
N PRO A 27 -13.31 -5.54 8.14
CA PRO A 27 -12.42 -5.04 7.11
C PRO A 27 -11.21 -5.97 7.02
N ARG A 28 -11.03 -6.63 5.86
CA ARG A 28 -9.90 -7.54 5.63
C ARG A 28 -8.67 -6.84 5.05
N GLY A 29 -8.78 -5.55 4.74
CA GLY A 29 -7.75 -4.74 4.11
C GLY A 29 -7.32 -3.54 4.95
N LEU A 30 -6.08 -3.10 4.76
CA LEU A 30 -5.49 -1.91 5.36
C LEU A 30 -4.70 -1.13 4.31
N PHE A 31 -4.99 0.16 4.20
CA PHE A 31 -4.24 1.12 3.42
C PHE A 31 -3.40 1.98 4.36
N TRP A 32 -2.11 2.11 4.05
CA TRP A 32 -1.16 2.92 4.77
C TRP A 32 -0.55 3.97 3.84
N GLY A 33 -0.86 5.25 4.07
CA GLY A 33 -0.21 6.35 3.38
C GLY A 33 1.19 6.61 3.93
N LEU A 34 2.16 6.82 3.06
CA LEU A 34 3.52 7.22 3.40
C LEU A 34 3.95 8.38 2.50
N ASP A 35 4.00 9.57 3.07
CA ASP A 35 4.45 10.77 2.37
C ASP A 35 5.96 10.93 2.56
N LEU A 36 6.71 10.72 1.47
CA LEU A 36 8.15 10.92 1.42
C LEU A 36 8.52 12.19 0.66
N THR A 37 7.57 13.01 0.21
CA THR A 37 7.82 14.16 -0.69
C THR A 37 8.77 15.21 -0.10
N GLU A 38 8.79 15.33 1.23
CA GLU A 38 9.69 16.22 1.98
C GLU A 38 11.05 15.58 2.33
N CYS A 39 11.26 14.31 2.00
CA CYS A 39 12.57 13.66 2.20
C CYS A 39 13.59 14.22 1.19
N THR A 40 14.74 14.66 1.70
CA THR A 40 15.85 15.17 0.88
C THR A 40 17.03 14.19 0.84
N THR A 41 16.99 13.12 1.65
CA THR A 41 18.08 12.15 1.74
C THR A 41 17.56 10.71 1.84
N ARG A 42 18.37 9.75 1.35
CA ARG A 42 18.14 8.30 1.52
C ARG A 42 17.95 7.88 2.98
N LYS A 43 18.66 8.55 3.89
CA LYS A 43 18.59 8.27 5.33
C LYS A 43 17.22 8.65 5.89
N GLN A 44 16.68 9.80 5.51
CA GLN A 44 15.35 10.25 5.91
C GLN A 44 14.27 9.31 5.37
N SER A 45 14.31 8.98 4.07
CA SER A 45 13.32 8.09 3.46
C SER A 45 13.35 6.68 4.07
N ARG A 46 14.55 6.13 4.37
CA ARG A 46 14.69 4.85 5.06
C ARG A 46 14.11 4.87 6.47
N ARG A 47 14.34 5.95 7.21
CA ARG A 47 13.80 6.12 8.56
C ARG A 47 12.28 6.21 8.54
N ALA A 48 11.72 7.00 7.62
CA ALA A 48 10.27 7.11 7.43
C ALA A 48 9.64 5.75 7.10
N TRP A 49 10.21 5.01 6.13
CA TRP A 49 9.78 3.65 5.80
C TRP A 49 9.82 2.71 7.01
N HIS A 50 10.93 2.67 7.74
CA HIS A 50 11.06 1.81 8.91
C HIS A 50 10.03 2.15 9.99
N ASN A 51 9.78 3.43 10.24
CA ASN A 51 8.77 3.88 11.20
C ASN A 51 7.36 3.49 10.74
N ALA A 52 7.05 3.65 9.45
CA ALA A 52 5.77 3.24 8.87
C ALA A 52 5.55 1.73 9.02
N VAL A 53 6.55 0.90 8.71
CA VAL A 53 6.46 -0.56 8.89
C VAL A 53 6.29 -0.95 10.35
N ALA A 54 6.98 -0.29 11.29
CA ALA A 54 6.81 -0.54 12.71
C ALA A 54 5.40 -0.19 13.20
N ALA A 55 4.86 0.95 12.78
CA ALA A 55 3.50 1.37 13.10
C ALA A 55 2.45 0.46 12.46
N LEU A 56 2.64 0.06 11.19
CA LEU A 56 1.83 -0.91 10.49
C LEU A 56 1.74 -2.24 11.25
N LYS A 57 2.88 -2.77 11.73
CA LYS A 57 2.91 -3.99 12.54
C LYS A 57 2.06 -3.87 13.79
N SER A 58 2.12 -2.73 14.48
CA SER A 58 1.29 -2.49 15.67
C SER A 58 -0.21 -2.45 15.35
N GLU A 59 -0.60 -1.88 14.22
CA GLU A 59 -2.00 -1.85 13.79
C GLU A 59 -2.48 -3.25 13.37
N LEU A 60 -1.64 -4.04 12.70
CA LEU A 60 -1.96 -5.43 12.40
C LEU A 60 -2.16 -6.25 13.68
N ASP A 61 -1.37 -6.05 14.73
CA ASP A 61 -1.56 -6.72 16.01
C ASP A 61 -2.93 -6.40 16.64
N ALA A 62 -3.37 -5.15 16.55
CA ALA A 62 -4.67 -4.71 17.05
C ALA A 62 -5.85 -5.25 16.21
N HIS A 63 -5.59 -5.56 14.93
CA HIS A 63 -6.58 -5.98 13.94
C HIS A 63 -6.20 -7.33 13.30
N PRO A 64 -6.35 -8.45 14.03
CA PRO A 64 -6.00 -9.78 13.56
C PRO A 64 -6.85 -10.27 12.37
N GLU A 65 -7.97 -9.62 12.05
CA GLU A 65 -8.83 -9.87 10.90
C GLU A 65 -8.23 -9.39 9.57
N ILE A 66 -7.29 -8.44 9.61
CA ILE A 66 -6.64 -7.92 8.41
C ILE A 66 -5.79 -9.02 7.78
N ARG A 67 -5.98 -9.20 6.48
CA ARG A 67 -5.27 -10.18 5.66
C ARG A 67 -4.61 -9.54 4.44
N ARG A 68 -4.88 -8.26 4.17
CA ARG A 68 -4.32 -7.51 3.03
C ARG A 68 -3.85 -6.15 3.49
N VAL A 69 -2.69 -5.74 3.02
CA VAL A 69 -2.11 -4.43 3.31
C VAL A 69 -1.66 -3.79 2.01
N CYS A 70 -1.87 -2.49 1.87
CA CYS A 70 -1.24 -1.65 0.87
C CYS A 70 -0.46 -0.55 1.59
N ILE A 71 0.85 -0.40 1.31
CA ILE A 71 1.59 0.83 1.65
C ILE A 71 1.70 1.66 0.37
N ALA A 72 0.99 2.78 0.31
CA ALA A 72 1.09 3.74 -0.78
C ALA A 72 2.13 4.82 -0.43
N CYS A 73 3.04 5.10 -1.34
CA CYS A 73 4.16 6.01 -1.13
C CYS A 73 4.16 7.14 -2.16
N ALA A 74 4.23 8.39 -1.71
CA ALA A 74 4.51 9.54 -2.59
C ALA A 74 5.97 9.98 -2.41
N ARG A 75 6.74 10.10 -3.50
CA ARG A 75 8.17 10.42 -3.47
C ARG A 75 8.46 11.85 -3.95
N PRO A 76 9.60 12.43 -3.55
CA PRO A 76 10.03 13.72 -4.09
C PRO A 76 10.32 13.61 -5.59
N GLN A 77 9.69 14.47 -6.39
CA GLN A 77 9.97 14.54 -7.84
C GLN A 77 11.19 15.41 -8.17
N ARG A 78 11.66 16.23 -7.22
CA ARG A 78 12.75 17.20 -7.43
C ARG A 78 14.14 16.57 -7.50
N PHE A 79 14.26 15.27 -7.25
CA PHE A 79 15.53 14.56 -7.17
C PHE A 79 15.45 13.20 -7.89
N PRO A 80 16.55 12.72 -8.51
CA PRO A 80 16.66 11.37 -9.04
C PRO A 80 16.19 10.28 -8.06
N GLN A 81 15.36 9.36 -8.55
CA GLN A 81 14.77 8.28 -7.76
C GLN A 81 15.83 7.40 -7.05
N SER A 82 17.01 7.26 -7.65
CA SER A 82 18.14 6.51 -7.09
C SER A 82 18.64 7.05 -5.75
N MET A 83 18.32 8.30 -5.41
CA MET A 83 18.71 8.93 -4.14
C MET A 83 17.80 8.59 -2.96
N PHE A 84 16.65 7.92 -3.18
CA PHE A 84 15.71 7.56 -2.11
C PHE A 84 15.63 6.06 -1.86
N VAL A 85 14.74 5.63 -0.97
CA VAL A 85 14.38 4.20 -0.89
C VAL A 85 13.82 3.81 -2.26
N GLY A 86 14.49 2.85 -2.91
CA GLY A 86 13.96 2.27 -4.13
C GLY A 86 12.70 1.50 -3.76
N LEU A 87 11.57 1.87 -4.34
CA LEU A 87 10.38 1.02 -4.42
C LEU A 87 10.68 0.03 -5.54
N HIS A 88 11.55 -0.93 -5.24
CA HIS A 88 12.02 -1.93 -6.18
C HIS A 88 11.14 -3.16 -6.10
N GLU A 89 11.10 -3.91 -7.19
CA GLU A 89 10.56 -5.26 -7.26
C GLU A 89 11.14 -6.09 -6.11
N GLY A 90 10.28 -6.60 -5.23
CA GLY A 90 10.66 -7.32 -4.00
C GLY A 90 10.51 -6.56 -2.68
N LEU A 91 10.16 -5.26 -2.68
CA LEU A 91 9.88 -4.55 -1.43
C LEU A 91 8.62 -5.09 -0.73
N ALA A 92 7.60 -5.43 -1.52
CA ALA A 92 6.42 -6.13 -1.03
C ALA A 92 6.77 -7.52 -0.49
N LEU A 93 7.51 -8.35 -1.23
CA LEU A 93 8.00 -9.65 -0.76
C LEU A 93 8.72 -9.55 0.59
N LYS A 94 9.59 -8.54 0.73
CA LYS A 94 10.29 -8.30 1.99
C LYS A 94 9.32 -7.98 3.13
N LEU A 95 8.32 -7.14 2.88
CA LEU A 95 7.29 -6.82 3.87
C LEU A 95 6.48 -8.07 4.23
N HIS A 96 6.07 -8.87 3.25
CA HIS A 96 5.38 -10.14 3.44
C HIS A 96 6.18 -11.06 4.38
N ASN A 97 7.44 -11.31 4.03
CA ASN A 97 8.33 -12.18 4.79
C ASN A 97 8.60 -11.65 6.21
N ASP A 98 8.76 -10.33 6.38
CA ASP A 98 8.94 -9.72 7.70
C ASP A 98 7.69 -9.88 8.58
N LEU A 99 6.48 -9.77 7.99
CA LEU A 99 5.22 -9.99 8.72
C LEU A 99 5.01 -11.46 9.08
N GLU A 100 5.31 -12.38 8.15
CA GLU A 100 5.22 -13.80 8.40
C GLU A 100 6.22 -14.26 9.46
N ARG A 101 7.49 -13.86 9.35
CA ARG A 101 8.53 -14.23 10.31
C ARG A 101 8.25 -13.67 11.70
N ASP A 102 7.91 -12.39 11.80
CA ASP A 102 7.83 -11.73 13.10
C ASP A 102 6.50 -12.05 13.83
N ARG A 103 5.43 -12.42 13.09
CA ARG A 103 4.07 -12.57 13.65
C ARG A 103 3.37 -13.88 13.31
N GLY A 104 3.98 -14.76 12.52
CA GLY A 104 3.36 -16.01 12.07
C GLY A 104 2.09 -15.78 11.24
N ARG A 105 2.01 -14.64 10.54
CA ARG A 105 0.81 -14.24 9.78
C ARG A 105 1.08 -14.14 8.30
N TYR A 106 0.30 -14.89 7.54
CA TYR A 106 0.20 -14.72 6.10
C TYR A 106 -0.70 -13.51 5.79
N VAL A 107 -0.09 -12.44 5.27
CA VAL A 107 -0.76 -11.18 4.90
C VAL A 107 -0.37 -10.84 3.47
N ASN A 108 -1.34 -10.64 2.59
CA ASN A 108 -1.05 -10.17 1.24
C ASN A 108 -0.53 -8.73 1.31
N THR A 109 0.64 -8.43 0.72
CA THR A 109 1.27 -7.11 0.82
C THR A 109 1.42 -6.43 -0.53
N LEU A 110 0.78 -5.27 -0.70
CA LEU A 110 0.95 -4.39 -1.84
C LEU A 110 1.82 -3.19 -1.42
N VAL A 111 2.80 -2.84 -2.23
CA VAL A 111 3.53 -1.56 -2.11
C VAL A 111 3.28 -0.79 -3.39
N LEU A 112 2.71 0.40 -3.26
CA LEU A 112 2.32 1.21 -4.40
C LEU A 112 3.06 2.54 -4.41
N ASP A 113 3.76 2.84 -5.50
CA ASP A 113 4.29 4.17 -5.75
C ASP A 113 3.22 5.05 -6.39
N VAL A 114 2.67 6.00 -5.64
CA VAL A 114 1.64 6.94 -6.12
C VAL A 114 2.24 8.28 -6.56
N THR A 115 3.55 8.36 -6.75
CA THR A 115 4.23 9.59 -7.18
C THR A 115 3.70 10.05 -8.53
N GLY A 116 3.19 11.28 -8.59
CA GLY A 116 2.63 11.82 -9.83
C GLY A 116 1.24 11.28 -10.19
N CYS A 117 0.51 10.71 -9.22
CA CYS A 117 -0.90 10.38 -9.37
C CYS A 117 -1.70 11.58 -9.88
N ASP A 118 -2.29 11.44 -11.06
CA ASP A 118 -3.11 12.43 -11.75
C ASP A 118 -4.61 12.10 -11.74
N ASP A 119 -4.98 10.87 -11.35
CA ASP A 119 -6.37 10.43 -11.18
C ASP A 119 -6.59 9.74 -9.82
N PRO A 120 -6.83 10.51 -8.74
CA PRO A 120 -7.07 9.97 -7.41
C PRO A 120 -8.34 9.11 -7.29
N GLU A 121 -9.35 9.36 -8.14
CA GLU A 121 -10.61 8.61 -8.13
C GLU A 121 -10.40 7.19 -8.67
N LEU A 122 -9.72 7.06 -9.81
CA LEU A 122 -9.33 5.77 -10.36
C LEU A 122 -8.45 4.99 -9.39
N LEU A 123 -7.48 5.67 -8.76
CA LEU A 123 -6.64 5.05 -7.74
C LEU A 123 -7.46 4.50 -6.56
N HIS A 124 -8.44 5.26 -6.08
CA HIS A 124 -9.34 4.82 -5.01
C HIS A 124 -10.14 3.58 -5.42
N GLU A 125 -10.67 3.58 -6.65
CA GLU A 125 -11.38 2.43 -7.20
C GLU A 125 -10.51 1.18 -7.22
N ARG A 126 -9.29 1.28 -7.75
CA ARG A 126 -8.35 0.15 -7.82
C ARG A 126 -7.95 -0.34 -6.43
N LEU A 127 -7.72 0.55 -5.46
CA LEU A 127 -7.40 0.17 -4.07
C LEU A 127 -8.55 -0.55 -3.38
N ARG A 128 -9.79 -0.08 -3.59
CA ARG A 128 -11.00 -0.73 -3.09
C ARG A 128 -11.10 -2.14 -3.66
N GLU A 129 -10.89 -2.32 -4.95
CA GLU A 129 -10.86 -3.66 -5.53
C GLU A 129 -9.74 -4.51 -4.87
N ALA A 130 -8.54 -3.96 -4.65
CA ALA A 130 -7.37 -4.73 -4.18
C ALA A 130 -7.55 -5.26 -2.76
N LEU A 131 -8.08 -4.40 -1.90
CA LEU A 131 -8.15 -4.64 -0.47
C LEU A 131 -9.44 -5.36 -0.09
N CYS A 132 -10.52 -5.17 -0.84
CA CYS A 132 -11.83 -5.72 -0.52
C CYS A 132 -12.16 -7.03 -1.26
N THR A 133 -11.62 -7.27 -2.45
CA THR A 133 -11.86 -8.52 -3.19
C THR A 133 -10.88 -9.63 -2.77
N LYS A 134 -11.14 -10.88 -3.17
CA LYS A 134 -10.22 -11.99 -2.90
C LYS A 134 -8.95 -11.80 -3.74
N ALA A 135 -7.86 -11.42 -3.08
CA ALA A 135 -6.54 -11.30 -3.70
C ALA A 135 -6.10 -12.61 -4.38
N ALA A 136 -5.66 -12.49 -5.63
CA ALA A 136 -4.98 -13.53 -6.40
C ALA A 136 -3.44 -13.46 -6.28
N TRP A 137 -2.94 -12.57 -5.44
CA TRP A 137 -1.53 -12.19 -5.30
C TRP A 137 -1.08 -12.35 -3.84
N SER A 138 0.18 -12.72 -3.59
CA SER A 138 0.80 -12.74 -2.25
C SER A 138 1.42 -11.39 -1.92
N ASP A 139 2.21 -10.87 -2.84
CA ASP A 139 2.99 -9.66 -2.66
C ASP A 139 3.19 -8.99 -4.01
N LEU A 140 3.05 -7.66 -4.07
CA LEU A 140 3.15 -6.90 -5.31
C LEU A 140 3.78 -5.54 -5.05
N THR A 141 4.71 -5.13 -5.90
CA THR A 141 5.19 -3.74 -5.92
C THR A 141 4.82 -3.11 -7.25
N LEU A 142 3.99 -2.07 -7.21
CA LEU A 142 3.46 -1.41 -8.41
C LEU A 142 3.74 0.09 -8.37
N THR A 143 3.70 0.71 -9.55
CA THR A 143 3.70 2.17 -9.74
C THR A 143 2.32 2.65 -10.16
N TRP A 144 2.07 3.95 -10.01
CA TRP A 144 0.84 4.59 -10.47
C TRP A 144 0.61 4.35 -11.96
N GLU A 145 1.65 4.47 -12.79
CA GLU A 145 1.58 4.21 -14.23
C GLU A 145 1.07 2.79 -14.52
N GLN A 146 1.59 1.78 -13.81
CA GLN A 146 1.13 0.40 -13.96
C GLN A 146 -0.33 0.20 -13.51
N VAL A 147 -0.75 0.87 -12.43
CA VAL A 147 -2.13 0.81 -11.93
C VAL A 147 -3.11 1.51 -12.87
N ARG A 148 -2.68 2.62 -13.49
CA ARG A 148 -3.48 3.39 -14.45
C ARG A 148 -3.66 2.63 -15.76
N ASP A 149 -2.59 2.04 -16.28
CA ASP A 149 -2.56 1.49 -17.64
C ASP A 149 -2.98 0.02 -17.73
N SER A 150 -3.07 -0.69 -16.60
CA SER A 150 -3.52 -2.08 -16.55
C SER A 150 -4.95 -2.17 -16.00
N ASP A 151 -5.73 -3.15 -16.48
CA ASP A 151 -6.90 -3.53 -15.73
C ASP A 151 -6.46 -4.18 -14.41
N VAL A 152 -7.18 -3.91 -13.32
CA VAL A 152 -6.77 -4.30 -11.97
C VAL A 152 -6.50 -5.80 -11.86
N HIS A 153 -7.27 -6.61 -12.60
CA HIS A 153 -7.06 -8.04 -12.65
C HIS A 153 -5.78 -8.43 -13.39
N GLU A 154 -5.37 -7.72 -14.42
CA GLU A 154 -4.15 -8.01 -15.16
C GLU A 154 -2.91 -7.57 -14.39
N ALA A 155 -2.91 -6.35 -13.82
CA ALA A 155 -1.78 -5.85 -13.02
C ALA A 155 -1.49 -6.70 -11.78
N TRP A 156 -2.52 -7.29 -11.17
CA TRP A 156 -2.34 -8.10 -9.97
C TRP A 156 -2.03 -9.56 -10.23
N THR A 157 -2.06 -9.99 -11.50
CA THR A 157 -1.69 -11.34 -11.91
C THR A 157 -0.24 -11.41 -12.40
N ILE A 158 0.48 -10.28 -12.45
CA ILE A 158 1.84 -10.18 -13.01
C ILE A 158 2.87 -11.06 -12.24
N ASP A 159 2.62 -11.42 -10.97
CA ASP A 159 3.52 -12.30 -10.19
C ASP A 159 3.10 -13.78 -10.12
N ALA A 160 2.10 -14.22 -10.90
CA ALA A 160 1.69 -15.63 -10.94
C ALA A 160 2.47 -16.49 -11.96
N LEU A 161 3.53 -15.97 -12.59
CA LEU A 161 4.36 -16.66 -13.59
C LEU A 161 5.83 -16.78 -13.19
#